data_AF-A0A0C3CXC0-F1
#
_entry.id   AF-A0A0C3CXC0-F1
#
_cell.length_a   1.000
_cell.length_b   1.000
_cell.length_c   1.000
_cell.angle_alpha   90.00
_cell.angle_beta   90.00
_cell.angle_gamma   90.00
#
_symmetry.space_group_name_H-M   'P 1'
#
loop_
_entity.id
_entity.type
_entity.pdbx_description
1 polymer ?
#
loop_
_entity_poly.entity_id
_entity_poly.type
_entity_poly.pdbx_seq_one_letter_code
_entity_poly.pdbx_strand_id
1 'polypeptide(L)' 'MTHTPLGGSGLGDHGIKGFQDFAESHQCSHICHELHLCTMDEIKATIEQLEHQVDESDPELGV' A
#
# COMPACT_ATOMS: atom_id res chain seq x y z
N MET A 1 5.76 10.05 -7.05
CA MET A 1 5.80 8.62 -7.39
C MET A 1 4.49 8.03 -6.89
N THR A 2 3.83 7.21 -7.70
CA THR A 2 2.52 6.64 -7.38
C THR A 2 2.65 5.13 -7.34
N HIS A 3 1.99 4.52 -6.37
CA HIS A 3 1.87 3.07 -6.29
C HIS A 3 0.41 2.69 -6.46
N THR A 4 0.16 1.57 -7.12
CA THR A 4 -1.16 0.93 -7.23
C THR A 4 -1.02 -0.51 -6.78
N PRO A 5 -2.07 -1.16 -6.22
CA PRO A 5 -1.91 -2.50 -5.65
C PRO A 5 -1.29 -3.53 -6.62
N LEU A 6 -1.58 -3.42 -7.92
CA LEU A 6 -1.10 -4.32 -8.98
C LEU A 6 0.10 -3.78 -9.79
N GLY A 7 0.71 -2.65 -9.40
CA GLY A 7 1.90 -2.15 -10.11
C GLY A 7 1.63 -1.46 -11.47
N GLY A 8 0.41 -0.98 -11.70
CA GLY A 8 -0.06 -0.51 -13.02
C GLY A 8 0.30 0.93 -13.41
N SER A 9 0.95 1.72 -12.54
CA SER A 9 1.17 3.16 -12.79
C SER A 9 2.54 3.54 -13.39
N GLY A 10 3.34 2.56 -13.80
CA GLY A 10 4.59 2.75 -14.57
C GLY A 10 5.83 2.14 -13.91
N LEU A 11 7.01 2.44 -14.45
CA LEU A 11 8.29 1.80 -14.04
C LEU A 11 8.67 2.01 -12.56
N GLY A 12 8.14 3.04 -11.91
CA GLY A 12 8.37 3.31 -10.48
C GLY A 12 7.27 2.76 -9.57
N ASP A 13 6.31 2.01 -10.10
CA ASP A 13 5.22 1.43 -9.32
C ASP A 13 5.63 0.06 -8.79
N HIS A 14 6.02 0.02 -7.51
CA HIS A 14 6.39 -1.21 -6.84
C HIS A 14 5.19 -2.01 -6.30
N GLY A 15 3.97 -1.76 -6.78
CA GLY A 15 2.81 -2.54 -6.37
C GLY A 15 2.50 -2.42 -4.88
N ILE A 16 1.99 -3.50 -4.29
CA ILE A 16 1.75 -3.61 -2.85
C ILE A 16 3.00 -3.33 -2.01
N LYS A 17 4.20 -3.69 -2.53
CA LYS A 17 5.47 -3.48 -1.83
C LYS A 17 5.76 -2.00 -1.59
N GLY A 18 5.38 -1.12 -2.53
CA GLY A 18 5.51 0.33 -2.34
C GLY A 18 4.69 0.87 -1.16
N PHE A 19 3.51 0.29 -0.91
CA PHE A 19 2.70 0.64 0.27
C PHE A 19 3.30 0.11 1.57
N GLN A 20 3.82 -1.11 1.57
CA GLN A 20 4.51 -1.70 2.72
C GLN A 20 5.74 -0.85 3.11
N ASP A 21 6.56 -0.46 2.14
CA ASP A 21 7.75 0.37 2.36
C ASP A 21 7.39 1.76 2.92
N PHE A 22 6.27 2.33 2.46
CA PHE A 22 5.70 3.55 3.04
C PHE A 22 5.31 3.34 4.51
N ALA A 23 4.60 2.25 4.83
CA ALA A 23 4.14 1.99 6.19
C ALA A 23 5.27 1.72 7.19
N GLU A 24 6.39 1.15 6.73
CA GLU A 24 7.59 0.90 7.55
C GLU A 24 8.37 2.19 7.87
N SER A 25 8.39 3.14 6.94
CA SER A 25 9.22 4.35 7.04
C SER A 25 8.46 5.60 7.49
N HIS A 26 7.14 5.64 7.31
CA HIS A 26 6.34 6.81 7.64
C HIS A 26 6.12 6.95 9.15
N GLN A 27 6.32 8.16 9.65
CA GLN A 27 5.91 8.58 10.98
C GLN A 27 4.98 9.78 10.84
N CYS A 28 3.76 9.65 11.36
CA CYS A 28 2.80 10.74 11.33
C CYS A 28 3.38 11.97 12.02
N SER A 29 3.26 13.12 11.36
CA SER A 29 3.57 14.42 11.95
C SER A 29 2.29 15.13 12.41
N HIS A 30 2.41 16.28 13.06
CA HIS A 30 1.27 17.11 13.44
C HIS A 30 0.34 17.42 12.25
N ILE A 31 0.89 17.54 11.03
CA ILE A 31 0.12 17.79 9.81
C ILE A 31 -0.86 16.65 9.53
N CYS A 32 -0.46 15.39 9.75
CA CYS A 32 -1.35 14.24 9.53
C CYS A 32 -2.58 14.32 10.46
N HIS A 33 -2.38 14.80 11.69
CA HIS A 33 -3.46 14.99 12.65
C HIS A 33 -4.36 16.18 12.32
N GLU A 34 -3.79 17.32 11.90
CA GLU A 34 -4.57 18.50 11.49
C GLU A 34 -5.45 18.21 10.27
N LEU A 35 -4.94 17.39 9.36
CA LEU A 35 -5.70 16.90 8.20
C LEU A 35 -6.66 15.76 8.53
N HIS A 36 -6.74 15.33 9.80
CA HIS A 36 -7.59 14.23 10.26
C HIS A 36 -7.37 12.94 9.45
N LEU A 37 -6.12 12.66 9.09
CA LEU A 37 -5.76 11.43 8.41
C LEU A 37 -5.84 10.24 9.39
N CYS A 38 -6.01 9.05 8.81
CA CYS A 38 -6.03 7.81 9.57
C CYS A 38 -4.70 7.55 10.29
N THR A 39 -4.78 6.66 11.28
CA THR A 39 -3.64 6.20 12.06
C THR A 39 -2.78 5.21 11.27
N MET A 40 -1.54 5.01 11.72
CA MET A 40 -0.65 4.01 11.11
C MET A 40 -1.18 2.58 11.22
N ASP A 41 -1.93 2.26 12.28
CA ASP A 41 -2.52 0.93 12.46
C ASP A 41 -3.63 0.67 11.43
N GLU A 42 -4.46 1.68 11.16
CA GLU A 42 -5.49 1.61 10.10
C GLU A 42 -4.87 1.50 8.71
N ILE A 43 -3.76 2.20 8.45
CA ILE A 43 -3.01 2.08 7.20
C ILE A 43 -2.50 0.65 7.02
N LYS A 44 -1.85 0.07 8.04
CA LYS A 44 -1.32 -1.30 7.98
C LYS A 44 -2.43 -2.34 7.75
N ALA A 45 -3.54 -2.24 8.48
CA ALA A 45 -4.68 -3.12 8.29
C ALA A 45 -5.27 -3.02 6.87
N THR A 46 -5.29 -1.82 6.29
CA THR A 46 -5.73 -1.61 4.90
C THR A 46 -4.75 -2.25 3.91
N ILE A 47 -3.44 -2.13 4.14
CA ILE A 47 -2.42 -2.76 3.29
C ILE A 47 -2.55 -4.28 3.33
N GLU A 48 -2.73 -4.88 4.51
CA GLU A 48 -2.98 -6.32 4.66
C GLU A 48 -4.22 -6.74 3.85
N GLN A 49 -5.32 -5.99 3.92
CA GLN A 49 -6.52 -6.29 3.12
C GLN A 49 -6.29 -6.20 1.61
N LEU A 50 -5.46 -5.27 1.16
CA LEU A 50 -5.10 -5.14 -0.25
C LEU A 50 -4.20 -6.29 -0.71
N GLU A 51 -3.27 -6.74 0.13
CA GLU A 51 -2.40 -7.87 -0.17
C GLU A 51 -3.20 -9.16 -0.39
N HIS A 52 -4.19 -9.45 0.46
CA HIS A 52 -5.09 -10.59 0.26
C HIS A 52 -5.90 -10.48 -1.03
N GLN A 53 -6.35 -9.28 -1.40
CA GLN A 53 -7.07 -9.06 -2.67
C GLN A 53 -6.19 -9.26 -3.89
N VAL A 54 -4.91 -8.90 -3.80
CA VAL A 54 -3.94 -9.12 -4.89
C VAL A 54 -3.68 -10.63 -5.06
N ASP A 55 -3.54 -11.37 -3.97
CA ASP A 55 -3.34 -12.84 -3.99
C ASP A 55 -4.55 -13.58 -4.61
N GLU A 56 -5.78 -13.16 -4.28
CA GLU A 56 -7.00 -13.73 -4.88
C GLU A 56 -7.21 -13.33 -6.35
N SER A 57 -6.60 -12.23 -6.79
CA SER A 57 -6.74 -11.71 -8.15
C SER A 57 -5.71 -12.29 -9.14
N ASP A 58 -4.75 -13.12 -8.69
CA ASP A 58 -3.75 -13.76 -9.55
C ASP A 58 -3.84 -15.31 -9.52
N PRO A 59 -4.74 -15.92 -10.31
CA PRO A 59 -4.71 -17.35 -10.61
C PRO A 59 -3.78 -17.73 -11.79
N GLU A 60 -3.00 -16.82 -12.39
CA GLU A 60 -2.19 -17.10 -13.58
C GLU A 60 -0.74 -16.59 -13.52
N LEU A 61 0.06 -17.25 -12.68
CA LEU A 61 1.40 -17.69 -13.07
C LEU A 61 1.53 -19.21 -12.94
N GLY A 62 0.57 -19.90 -13.56
CA GLY A 62 0.74 -21.28 -14.01
C GLY A 62 1.35 -21.32 -15.41
N VAL A 63 2.64 -21.02 -15.54
CA VAL A 63 3.55 -21.58 -16.57
C VAL A 63 4.94 -21.72 -15.97
#